data_AF-A0ABC9VSD9-F1
#
_entry.id   AF-A0ABC9VSD9-F1
#
_cell.length_a   1.000
_cell.length_b   1.000
_cell.length_c   1.000
_cell.angle_alpha   90.00
_cell.angle_beta   90.00
_cell.angle_gamma   90.00
#
_symmetry.space_group_name_H-M   'P 1'
#
loop_
_entity.id
_entity.type
_entity.pdbx_description
1 polymer ?
#
loop_
_entity_poly.entity_id
_entity_poly.type
_entity_poly.pdbx_seq_one_letter_code
_entity_poly.pdbx_strand_id
1 'polypeptide(L)'
;MTNEALLIIDYTNDFVDDKGALTCGKPAQELDDAITNLADEVLKEGKWVIFPTDKHFKDDPYHPETKLFPPHNLPNTWGRELYGKVGKWYEDHKDNDHVILMDKTRYSAFCGYAS
;
A
#
# COMPACT_ATOMS: atom_id res chain seq x y z
N MET A 1 -4.89 16.22 -23.20
CA MET A 1 -4.89 16.06 -21.73
C MET A 1 -4.08 14.82 -21.43
N THR A 2 -3.13 14.90 -20.50
CA THR A 2 -2.39 13.73 -20.01
C THR A 2 -3.21 13.07 -18.90
N ASN A 3 -3.47 11.78 -19.04
CA ASN A 3 -4.08 11.00 -17.97
C ASN A 3 -2.94 10.50 -17.08
N GLU A 4 -2.90 11.00 -15.85
CA GLU A 4 -1.87 10.69 -14.87
C GLU A 4 -2.51 10.03 -13.65
N ALA A 5 -1.75 9.15 -13.01
CA ALA A 5 -2.15 8.47 -11.78
C ALA A 5 -0.97 8.44 -10.82
N LEU A 6 -1.24 8.61 -9.52
CA LEU A 6 -0.31 8.39 -8.45
C LEU A 6 -0.45 6.94 -7.96
N LEU A 7 0.67 6.22 -7.89
CA LEU A 7 0.74 4.90 -7.27
C LEU A 7 1.44 5.02 -5.91
N ILE A 8 0.73 4.70 -4.84
CA ILE A 8 1.28 4.61 -3.49
C ILE A 8 1.42 3.12 -3.16
N ILE A 9 2.63 2.61 -3.35
CA ILE A 9 2.89 1.17 -3.35
C ILE A 9 3.31 0.73 -1.94
N ASP A 10 2.62 -0.28 -1.40
CA ASP A 10 3.00 -0.98 -0.16
C ASP A 10 3.20 -0.10 1.08
N TYR A 11 2.56 1.07 1.15
CA TYR A 11 2.71 1.99 2.28
C TYR A 11 1.83 1.59 3.48
N THR A 12 2.16 0.43 4.05
CA THR A 12 1.40 -0.31 5.08
C THR A 12 2.15 -0.33 6.41
N ASN A 13 1.44 -0.64 7.50
CA ASN A 13 2.04 -0.75 8.82
C ASN A 13 3.20 -1.76 8.86
N ASP A 14 3.07 -2.91 8.19
CA ASP A 14 4.13 -3.93 8.17
C ASP A 14 5.44 -3.46 7.53
N PHE A 15 5.37 -2.48 6.62
CA PHE A 15 6.52 -1.91 5.94
C PHE A 15 7.01 -0.58 6.54
N VAL A 16 6.23 0.10 7.38
CA VAL A 16 6.55 1.45 7.83
C VAL A 16 6.63 1.58 9.36
N ASP A 17 5.70 0.99 10.10
CA ASP A 17 5.65 1.14 11.56
C ASP A 17 6.83 0.42 12.23
N ASP A 18 7.31 0.92 13.37
CA ASP A 18 8.39 0.29 14.13
C ASP A 18 8.07 -1.16 14.55
N LYS A 19 6.77 -1.48 14.68
CA LYS A 19 6.28 -2.83 15.01
C LYS A 19 5.95 -3.67 13.78
N GLY A 20 6.17 -3.14 12.58
CA GLY A 20 5.89 -3.83 11.32
C GLY A 20 6.78 -5.04 11.11
N ALA A 21 6.21 -6.11 10.54
CA ALA A 21 6.93 -7.37 10.35
C ALA A 21 8.16 -7.26 9.41
N LEU A 22 8.15 -6.31 8.48
CA LEU A 22 9.19 -6.10 7.49
C LEU A 22 9.52 -4.61 7.32
N THR A 23 9.57 -3.89 8.44
CA THR A 23 9.63 -2.44 8.44
C THR A 23 10.92 -1.86 7.86
N CYS A 24 10.77 -0.82 7.05
CA CYS A 24 11.84 0.09 6.64
C CYS A 24 12.17 1.13 7.73
N GLY A 25 11.33 1.25 8.75
CA GLY A 25 11.49 2.15 9.89
C GLY A 25 11.50 3.63 9.51
N LYS A 26 12.31 4.40 10.24
CA LYS A 26 12.36 5.87 10.17
C LYS A 26 12.44 6.47 8.75
N PRO A 27 13.27 5.96 7.81
CA PRO A 27 13.27 6.45 6.43
C PRO A 27 11.91 6.41 5.73
N ALA A 28 11.10 5.38 5.97
CA ALA A 28 9.76 5.30 5.41
C ALA A 28 8.77 6.19 6.16
N GLN A 29 8.87 6.27 7.49
CA GLN A 29 8.00 7.10 8.34
C GLN A 29 8.13 8.60 8.04
N GLU A 30 9.33 9.07 7.70
CA GLU A 30 9.58 10.47 7.33
C GLU A 30 8.86 10.90 6.04
N LEU A 31 8.40 9.94 5.23
CA LEU A 31 7.67 10.22 3.98
C LEU A 31 6.16 10.41 4.18
N ASP A 32 5.60 10.12 5.36
CA ASP A 32 4.16 10.04 5.60
C ASP A 32 3.43 11.34 5.24
N ASP A 33 4.01 12.49 5.63
CA ASP A 33 3.49 13.81 5.28
C ASP A 33 3.59 14.11 3.77
N ALA A 34 4.71 13.77 3.15
CA ALA A 34 4.93 14.05 1.73
C ALA A 34 4.00 13.23 0.83
N ILE A 35 3.78 11.95 1.16
CA ILE A 35 2.88 11.06 0.42
C ILE A 35 1.43 11.53 0.60
N THR A 36 1.03 11.88 1.82
CA THR A 36 -0.33 12.37 2.10
C THR A 36 -0.63 13.66 1.34
N ASN A 37 0.29 14.62 1.34
CA ASN A 37 0.13 15.88 0.61
C ASN A 37 0.05 15.65 -0.91
N LEU A 38 0.89 14.77 -1.45
CA LEU A 38 0.86 14.45 -2.88
C LEU A 38 -0.43 13.75 -3.28
N ALA A 39 -0.97 12.84 -2.45
CA ALA A 39 -2.26 12.20 -2.70
C ALA A 39 -3.40 13.22 -2.75
N ASP A 40 -3.41 14.17 -1.81
CA ASP A 40 -4.40 15.24 -1.75
C ASP A 40 -4.33 16.18 -2.97
N GLU A 41 -3.12 16.58 -3.38
CA GLU A 41 -2.91 17.40 -4.59
C GLU A 41 -3.39 16.67 -5.86
N VAL A 42 -2.99 15.42 -6.05
CA VAL A 42 -3.37 14.61 -7.22
C VAL A 42 -4.88 14.41 -7.27
N LEU A 43 -5.53 14.10 -6.14
CA LEU A 43 -6.98 13.93 -6.10
C LEU A 43 -7.73 15.24 -6.38
N LYS A 44 -7.25 16.38 -5.87
CA LYS A 44 -7.82 17.72 -6.14
C LYS A 44 -7.73 18.12 -7.61
N GLU A 45 -6.72 17.66 -8.33
CA GLU A 45 -6.61 17.82 -9.77
C GLU A 45 -7.56 16.91 -10.57
N GLY A 46 -8.35 16.07 -9.90
CA GLY A 46 -9.25 15.10 -10.53
C GLY A 46 -8.51 13.92 -11.16
N LYS A 47 -7.27 13.64 -10.73
CA LYS A 47 -6.46 12.51 -11.18
C LYS A 47 -6.66 11.31 -10.25
N TRP A 48 -6.06 10.17 -10.63
CA TRP A 48 -6.23 8.90 -9.91
C TRP A 48 -5.19 8.73 -8.80
N VAL A 49 -5.63 8.23 -7.66
CA VAL A 49 -4.76 7.79 -6.56
C VAL A 49 -5.02 6.31 -6.32
N ILE A 50 -4.00 5.48 -6.55
CA ILE A 50 -4.12 4.03 -6.49
C ILE A 50 -3.14 3.50 -5.45
N PHE A 51 -3.59 2.55 -4.64
CA PHE A 51 -2.83 1.88 -3.60
C PHE A 51 -2.61 0.39 -3.94
N PRO A 52 -1.66 0.05 -4.82
CA PRO A 52 -1.23 -1.33 -4.98
C PRO A 52 -0.61 -1.82 -3.66
N THR A 53 -1.26 -2.79 -3.04
CA THR A 53 -0.95 -3.22 -1.66
C THR A 53 -0.75 -4.73 -1.62
N ASP A 54 0.41 -5.17 -1.14
CA ASP A 54 0.72 -6.59 -0.98
C ASP A 54 -0.35 -7.32 -0.17
N LYS A 55 -0.57 -8.57 -0.54
CA LYS A 55 -1.45 -9.49 0.15
C LYS A 55 -0.83 -10.88 0.09
N HIS A 56 -0.25 -11.28 1.20
CA HIS A 56 0.29 -12.64 1.36
C HIS A 56 -0.67 -13.49 2.16
N PHE A 57 -0.72 -14.78 1.85
CA PHE A 57 -1.44 -15.76 2.65
C PHE A 57 -0.43 -16.60 3.42
N LYS A 58 -0.71 -16.83 4.70
CA LYS A 58 0.11 -17.72 5.52
C LYS A 58 0.06 -19.12 4.92
N ASP A 59 1.21 -19.78 4.85
CA ASP A 59 1.39 -21.16 4.40
C ASP A 59 1.16 -21.42 2.89
N ASP A 60 1.32 -20.42 2.01
CA ASP A 60 1.42 -20.69 0.56
C ASP A 60 2.78 -21.37 0.25
N PRO A 61 2.79 -22.69 -0.05
CA PRO A 61 4.02 -23.43 -0.27
C PRO A 61 4.65 -23.15 -1.65
N TYR A 62 3.91 -22.44 -2.52
CA TYR A 62 4.36 -22.07 -3.86
C TYR A 62 4.86 -20.62 -3.93
N HIS A 63 4.79 -19.86 -2.83
CA HIS A 63 5.35 -18.52 -2.78
C HIS A 63 6.87 -18.58 -2.49
N PRO A 64 7.73 -18.16 -3.42
CA PRO A 64 9.19 -18.24 -3.24
C PRO A 64 9.70 -17.40 -2.06
N GLU A 65 8.91 -16.41 -1.61
CA GLU A 65 9.26 -15.48 -0.53
C GLU A 65 8.99 -16.03 0.87
N THR A 66 8.20 -17.10 1.04
CA THR A 66 7.87 -17.68 2.36
C THR A 66 9.11 -18.14 3.13
N LYS A 67 10.23 -18.40 2.43
CA LYS A 67 11.52 -18.77 3.04
C LYS A 67 12.46 -17.58 3.29
N LEU A 68 12.19 -16.42 2.68
CA LEU A 68 13.10 -15.28 2.66
C LEU A 68 12.70 -14.18 3.65
N PHE A 69 11.40 -14.06 3.93
CA PHE A 69 10.86 -12.99 4.78
C PHE A 69 9.87 -13.52 5.81
N PRO A 70 9.74 -12.87 6.97
CA PRO A 70 8.66 -13.17 7.90
C PRO A 70 7.29 -12.93 7.25
N PRO A 71 6.21 -13.58 7.71
CA PRO A 71 4.86 -13.27 7.26
C PRO A 71 4.54 -11.78 7.45
N HIS A 72 4.10 -11.11 6.38
CA HIS A 72 3.78 -9.69 6.34
C HIS A 72 2.59 -9.46 5.40
N ASN A 73 1.88 -8.34 5.56
CA ASN A 73 0.71 -7.95 4.78
C ASN A 73 -0.32 -9.08 4.61
N LEU A 74 -0.59 -9.77 5.72
CA LEU A 74 -1.62 -10.81 5.77
C LEU A 74 -3.01 -10.17 5.67
N PRO A 75 -4.00 -10.84 5.06
CA PRO A 75 -5.36 -10.32 4.98
C PRO A 75 -5.95 -10.14 6.37
N ASN A 76 -6.69 -9.04 6.56
CA ASN A 76 -7.41 -8.70 7.80
C ASN A 76 -6.49 -8.57 9.03
N THR A 77 -5.24 -8.15 8.85
CA THR A 77 -4.34 -7.81 9.96
C THR A 77 -4.03 -6.33 9.98
N TRP A 78 -3.71 -5.81 11.16
CA TRP A 78 -3.23 -4.44 11.34
C TRP A 78 -2.00 -4.13 10.47
N GLY A 79 -1.13 -5.12 10.27
CA GLY A 79 0.07 -4.99 9.42
C GLY A 79 -0.24 -4.57 7.99
N ARG A 80 -1.40 -4.98 7.45
CA ARG A 80 -1.82 -4.65 6.07
C ARG A 80 -2.54 -3.31 5.93
N GLU A 81 -2.97 -2.71 7.04
CA GLU A 81 -3.58 -1.39 7.00
C GLU A 81 -2.55 -0.35 6.50
N LEU A 82 -3.01 0.63 5.73
CA LEU A 82 -2.17 1.74 5.27
C LEU A 82 -1.66 2.53 6.46
N TYR A 83 -0.38 2.92 6.41
CA TYR A 83 0.29 3.53 7.55
C TYR A 83 -0.14 4.99 7.79
N GLY A 84 -0.21 5.37 9.07
CA GLY A 84 -0.16 6.77 9.50
C GLY A 84 -1.20 7.69 8.86
N LYS A 85 -0.73 8.86 8.40
CA LYS A 85 -1.57 9.89 7.78
C LYS A 85 -2.10 9.43 6.42
N VAL A 86 -1.32 8.65 5.68
CA VAL A 86 -1.75 8.06 4.41
C VAL A 86 -2.96 7.15 4.61
N GLY A 87 -2.94 6.29 5.62
CA GLY A 87 -4.07 5.42 5.95
C GLY A 87 -5.31 6.20 6.36
N LYS A 88 -5.14 7.23 7.20
CA LYS A 88 -6.25 8.12 7.54
C LYS A 88 -6.82 8.82 6.30
N TRP A 89 -5.95 9.35 5.43
CA TRP A 89 -6.38 10.01 4.20
C TRP A 89 -7.15 9.05 3.29
N TYR A 90 -6.70 7.81 3.15
CA TYR A 90 -7.43 6.80 2.38
C TYR A 90 -8.84 6.57 2.96
N GLU A 91 -8.97 6.36 4.26
CA GLU A 91 -10.28 6.15 4.89
C GLU A 91 -11.24 7.33 4.68
N ASP A 92 -10.73 8.56 4.70
CA ASP A 92 -11.52 9.77 4.48
C ASP A 92 -11.94 9.95 2.99
N HIS A 93 -11.30 9.24 2.04
CA HIS A 93 -11.52 9.42 0.59
C HIS A 93 -11.86 8.13 -0.19
N LYS A 94 -11.92 6.96 0.45
CA LYS A 94 -12.09 5.65 -0.22
C LYS A 94 -13.38 5.48 -1.01
N ASP A 95 -14.40 6.30 -0.74
CA ASP A 95 -15.67 6.31 -1.45
C ASP A 95 -15.63 7.19 -2.72
N ASN A 96 -14.50 7.84 -3.01
CA ASN A 96 -14.28 8.60 -4.24
C ASN A 96 -13.90 7.66 -5.40
N ASP A 97 -14.55 7.81 -6.55
CA ASP A 97 -14.33 6.97 -7.73
C ASP A 97 -12.88 6.97 -8.26
N HIS A 98 -12.09 8.00 -7.93
CA HIS A 98 -10.69 8.13 -8.36
C HIS A 98 -9.68 7.57 -7.34
N VAL A 99 -10.17 6.97 -6.25
CA VAL A 99 -9.34 6.38 -5.19
C VAL A 99 -9.55 4.87 -5.18
N ILE A 100 -8.50 4.10 -5.47
CA ILE A 100 -8.58 2.64 -5.59
C ILE A 100 -7.54 1.97 -4.69
N LEU A 101 -7.95 1.02 -3.85
CA LEU A 101 -7.04 0.08 -3.21
C LEU A 101 -7.05 -1.24 -3.96
N MET A 102 -5.88 -1.74 -4.35
CA MET A 102 -5.74 -2.95 -5.16
C MET A 102 -4.84 -3.97 -4.47
N ASP A 103 -5.31 -5.20 -4.35
CA ASP A 103 -4.50 -6.32 -3.85
C ASP A 103 -3.46 -6.71 -4.91
N LYS A 104 -2.19 -6.87 -4.53
CA LYS A 104 -1.16 -7.53 -5.35
C LYS A 104 -0.60 -8.76 -4.61
N THR A 105 -0.25 -9.80 -5.35
CA THR A 105 0.26 -11.08 -4.79
C THR A 105 1.73 -11.32 -5.14
N ARG A 106 2.42 -10.32 -5.70
CA ARG A 106 3.83 -10.35 -6.12
C ARG A 106 4.42 -8.93 -6.00
N TYR A 107 5.74 -8.82 -5.87
CA TYR A 107 6.44 -7.53 -5.75
C TYR A 107 6.07 -6.48 -6.81
N SER A 108 5.85 -6.89 -8.06
CA SER A 108 5.46 -5.96 -9.13
C SER A 108 3.96 -5.66 -9.07
N ALA A 109 3.61 -4.37 -8.99
CA ALA A 109 2.24 -3.88 -9.11
C ALA A 109 1.55 -4.25 -10.44
N PHE A 110 2.28 -4.79 -11.43
CA PHE A 110 1.75 -5.22 -12.72
C PHE A 110 1.69 -6.75 -12.90
N CYS A 111 2.18 -7.54 -11.95
CA CYS A 111 2.30 -8.99 -12.12
C CYS A 111 1.32 -9.73 -11.18
N GLY A 112 0.27 -10.33 -11.77
CA GLY A 112 -0.62 -11.26 -11.06
C GLY A 112 -1.97 -10.70 -10.61
N TYR A 113 -2.61 -9.86 -11.44
CA TYR A 113 -4.03 -9.54 -11.24
C TYR A 113 -4.85 -10.84 -11.21
N ALA A 114 -5.37 -11.21 -10.04
CA ALA A 114 -6.46 -12.17 -9.95
C ALA A 114 -7.74 -11.40 -10.26
N SER A 115 -8.30 -11.68 -11.44
CA SER A 115 -9.65 -11.26 -11.86
C SER A 115 -10.73 -11.78 -10.90
#